data_AF-A0A7V9I2V9-F1
#
_entry.id   AF-A0A7V9I2V9-F1
#
_cell.length_a   1.000
_cell.length_b   1.000
_cell.length_c   1.000
_cell.angle_alpha   90.00
_cell.angle_beta   90.00
_cell.angle_gamma   90.00
#
_symmetry.space_group_name_H-M   'P 1'
#
loop_
_entity.id
_entity.type
_entity.pdbx_description
1 polymer ?
#
loop_
_entity_poly.entity_id
_entity_poly.type
_entity_poly.pdbx_seq_one_letter_code
_entity_poly.pdbx_strand_id
1 'polypeptide(L)'
;LGEPEIEQSRDIVVAAIAGAADAGVVPVIAAGNDFDTFGRGSVGSPGSAPRAITAAAVTKRSEIASFSSSGPTPVSQQLKPDVSAPGVGILSSIPEDKGLFAEFNGTSMAAPHVAGAVALLLQRHPSWTVAQVKSALVTTGDPVVGDSGREVSTTREGGGLVDLAAANDPLVFATPASLSFGVLRRGTGLARAVSLEDAGAGGGLWEVSIVPQRAVPGVVLTVPSTVRVPGSLAVSVRVSRTAAEKELTGFIVLKLFDQTRRIPYWLRVSVPTLAREAHRTLRRPGLYDGNTRGKASLVRNYRYPEAGGTFAGPEQVFRLTLTRLVANFGVAVTSQGPGVSVEPRVVFAGDEDHLTGYPALPLNLNPYVTGFLRRQLVVGAIRPAPGSYDVVFETRSARQAGPYGFRFWIDDTTPPRVRLHSRTLVAGAPLRLTVTDAGAGVDAASLLALVDGEPFQIEYEPKTGEVEIDLDSLGPGRHSLLFQVSDYQEAKNMENVAAILPNTRELRAVVAVQR
;
A
#
# COMPACT_ATOMS: atom_id res chain seq x y z
N LEU A 1 -1.23 7.56 9.04
CA LEU A 1 -2.66 7.95 8.99
C LEU A 1 -3.32 7.29 7.80
N GLY A 2 -4.15 6.27 8.04
CA GLY A 2 -4.84 5.52 7.00
C GLY A 2 -4.31 4.10 6.89
N GLU A 3 -5.23 3.15 6.85
CA GLU A 3 -4.94 1.73 6.72
C GLU A 3 -4.68 1.41 5.23
N PRO A 4 -3.75 0.51 4.87
CA PRO A 4 -3.83 -0.17 3.60
C PRO A 4 -4.98 -1.21 3.69
N GLU A 5 -6.21 -0.77 3.95
CA GLU A 5 -7.35 -1.69 3.93
C GLU A 5 -7.52 -2.21 2.51
N ILE A 6 -7.73 -3.52 2.44
CA ILE A 6 -7.97 -4.24 1.20
C ILE A 6 -9.24 -3.73 0.49
N GLU A 7 -10.13 -3.07 1.21
CA GLU A 7 -11.33 -2.48 0.63
C GLU A 7 -11.45 -1.02 1.02
N GLN A 8 -11.31 -0.12 0.05
CA GLN A 8 -11.39 1.34 0.27
C GLN A 8 -12.69 1.79 0.95
N SER A 9 -13.78 1.02 0.83
CA SER A 9 -15.08 1.30 1.46
C SER A 9 -15.05 1.12 2.99
N ARG A 10 -14.03 0.45 3.52
CA ARG A 10 -13.91 0.11 4.94
C ARG A 10 -12.78 0.85 5.64
N ASP A 11 -11.83 1.39 4.87
CA ASP A 11 -10.84 2.34 5.37
C ASP A 11 -11.54 3.57 5.96
N ILE A 12 -11.48 3.69 7.28
CA ILE A 12 -12.13 4.77 8.02
C ILE A 12 -11.62 6.15 7.59
N VAL A 13 -10.36 6.26 7.18
CA VAL A 13 -9.79 7.53 6.71
C VAL A 13 -10.32 7.86 5.32
N VAL A 14 -10.41 6.89 4.40
CA VAL A 14 -11.06 7.10 3.09
C VAL A 14 -12.53 7.49 3.26
N ALA A 15 -13.25 6.83 4.17
CA ALA A 15 -14.64 7.17 4.48
C ALA A 15 -14.76 8.59 5.06
N ALA A 16 -13.84 9.00 5.95
CA ALA A 16 -13.82 10.37 6.49
C ALA A 16 -13.53 11.41 5.40
N ILE A 17 -12.60 11.12 4.47
CA ILE A 17 -12.33 11.97 3.31
C ILE A 17 -13.54 12.08 2.39
N ALA A 18 -14.27 10.97 2.17
CA ALA A 18 -15.51 11.01 1.41
C ALA A 18 -16.58 11.88 2.08
N GLY A 19 -16.76 11.73 3.40
CA GLY A 19 -17.69 12.56 4.18
C GLY A 19 -17.31 14.04 4.18
N ALA A 20 -16.02 14.37 4.28
CA ALA A 20 -15.55 15.75 4.14
C ALA A 20 -15.88 16.32 2.75
N ALA A 21 -15.65 15.54 1.70
CA ALA A 21 -16.00 15.93 0.34
C ALA A 21 -17.51 16.05 0.11
N ASP A 22 -18.35 15.25 0.79
CA ASP A 22 -19.81 15.41 0.78
C ASP A 22 -20.27 16.69 1.48
N ALA A 23 -19.54 17.12 2.51
CA ALA A 23 -19.76 18.40 3.18
C ALA A 23 -19.20 19.60 2.39
N GLY A 24 -18.67 19.40 1.17
CA GLY A 24 -18.11 20.46 0.34
C GLY A 24 -16.66 20.84 0.65
N VAL A 25 -15.99 20.14 1.57
CA VAL A 25 -14.56 20.33 1.84
C VAL A 25 -13.73 19.64 0.77
N VAL A 26 -12.87 20.36 0.06
CA VAL A 26 -11.97 19.78 -0.96
C VAL A 26 -10.75 19.14 -0.27
N PRO A 27 -10.61 17.81 -0.24
CA PRO A 27 -9.52 17.16 0.48
C PRO A 27 -8.28 17.11 -0.41
N VAL A 28 -7.19 17.73 0.03
CA VAL A 28 -5.89 17.69 -0.66
C VAL A 28 -4.91 16.86 0.16
N ILE A 29 -4.35 15.81 -0.45
CA ILE A 29 -3.58 14.79 0.25
C ILE A 29 -2.25 14.54 -0.46
N ALA A 30 -1.17 14.37 0.31
CA ALA A 30 0.13 13.99 -0.22
C ALA A 30 0.10 12.57 -0.82
N ALA A 31 0.75 12.34 -1.96
CA ALA A 31 0.80 11.01 -2.59
C ALA A 31 1.57 9.96 -1.77
N GLY A 32 2.51 10.39 -0.93
CA GLY A 32 3.47 9.53 -0.23
C GLY A 32 4.88 9.67 -0.80
N ASN A 33 5.89 9.21 -0.06
CA ASN A 33 7.30 9.36 -0.41
C ASN A 33 8.01 7.99 -0.57
N ASP A 34 7.25 6.96 -0.93
CA ASP A 34 7.73 5.58 -0.84
C ASP A 34 8.07 4.95 -2.20
N PHE A 35 8.13 5.72 -3.29
CA PHE A 35 8.37 5.15 -4.62
C PHE A 35 9.70 4.40 -4.72
N ASP A 36 10.77 4.96 -4.14
CA ASP A 36 12.09 4.33 -4.17
C ASP A 36 12.12 2.99 -3.41
N THR A 37 11.17 2.76 -2.48
CA THR A 37 11.08 1.52 -1.70
C THR A 37 10.04 0.54 -2.28
N PHE A 38 8.85 1.01 -2.62
CA PHE A 38 7.71 0.16 -2.99
C PHE A 38 7.34 0.22 -4.48
N GLY A 39 7.96 1.11 -5.25
CA GLY A 39 7.72 1.27 -6.68
C GLY A 39 6.29 1.69 -6.97
N ARG A 40 5.72 1.15 -8.06
CA ARG A 40 4.30 1.37 -8.37
C ARG A 40 3.42 0.65 -7.34
N GLY A 41 2.28 1.25 -6.98
CA GLY A 41 1.47 0.75 -5.87
C GLY A 41 1.78 1.40 -4.52
N SER A 42 2.55 2.50 -4.52
CA SER A 42 3.01 3.18 -3.32
C SER A 42 2.10 4.33 -2.85
N VAL A 43 1.04 4.64 -3.60
CA VAL A 43 0.01 5.59 -3.14
C VAL A 43 -1.02 4.86 -2.26
N GLY A 44 -0.77 4.90 -0.95
CA GLY A 44 -1.63 4.33 0.09
C GLY A 44 -2.68 5.31 0.63
N SER A 45 -3.38 4.91 1.68
CA SER A 45 -4.29 5.79 2.42
C SER A 45 -3.52 6.93 3.13
N PRO A 46 -4.02 8.18 3.16
CA PRO A 46 -5.31 8.63 2.60
C PRO A 46 -5.27 9.00 1.12
N GLY A 47 -4.08 9.05 0.49
CA GLY A 47 -3.89 9.47 -0.89
C GLY A 47 -4.59 8.58 -1.93
N SER A 48 -4.98 7.37 -1.53
CA SER A 48 -5.77 6.44 -2.34
C SER A 48 -7.25 6.82 -2.44
N ALA A 49 -7.76 7.70 -1.56
CA ALA A 49 -9.17 8.08 -1.53
C ALA A 49 -9.66 8.65 -2.88
N PRO A 50 -10.75 8.12 -3.46
CA PRO A 50 -11.23 8.57 -4.78
C PRO A 50 -11.57 10.06 -4.85
N ARG A 51 -12.10 10.61 -3.74
CA ARG A 51 -12.55 12.01 -3.62
C ARG A 51 -11.49 12.97 -3.12
N ALA A 52 -10.28 12.50 -2.83
CA ALA A 52 -9.13 13.37 -2.60
C ALA A 52 -8.55 13.88 -3.92
N ILE A 53 -7.88 15.03 -3.85
CA ILE A 53 -6.90 15.51 -4.81
C ILE A 53 -5.52 15.13 -4.27
N THR A 54 -4.93 14.09 -4.85
CA THR A 54 -3.66 13.53 -4.39
C THR A 54 -2.50 14.16 -5.15
N ALA A 55 -1.56 14.75 -4.41
CA ALA A 55 -0.46 15.56 -4.96
C ALA A 55 0.88 14.79 -4.99
N ALA A 56 1.44 14.59 -6.18
CA ALA A 56 2.82 14.19 -6.40
C ALA A 56 3.79 15.37 -6.20
N ALA A 57 5.04 15.06 -5.88
CA ALA A 57 6.09 16.05 -5.70
C ALA A 57 6.95 16.18 -6.95
N VAL A 58 7.16 17.42 -7.40
CA VAL A 58 8.14 17.78 -8.43
C VAL A 58 9.21 18.71 -7.88
N THR A 59 10.33 18.81 -8.60
CA THR A 59 11.33 19.86 -8.40
C THR A 59 10.82 21.20 -8.90
N LYS A 60 11.52 22.28 -8.56
CA LYS A 60 11.26 23.64 -9.10
C LYS A 60 11.43 23.72 -10.63
N ARG A 61 11.96 22.67 -11.28
CA ARG A 61 12.12 22.53 -12.73
C ARG A 61 11.05 21.64 -13.37
N SER A 62 9.98 21.32 -12.64
CA SER A 62 8.91 20.44 -13.11
C SER A 62 9.37 19.00 -13.42
N GLU A 63 10.42 18.55 -12.72
CA GLU A 63 10.90 17.17 -12.78
C GLU A 63 10.26 16.35 -11.66
N ILE A 64 9.74 15.15 -11.94
CA ILE A 64 9.18 14.30 -10.89
C ILE A 64 10.25 13.95 -9.84
N ALA A 65 9.92 14.08 -8.56
CA ALA A 65 10.83 13.63 -7.51
C ALA A 65 10.94 12.10 -7.51
N SER A 66 12.15 11.56 -7.28
CA SER A 66 12.39 10.10 -7.29
C SER A 66 11.48 9.38 -6.29
N PHE A 67 11.39 9.93 -5.07
CA PHE A 67 10.64 9.38 -3.96
C PHE A 67 9.13 9.49 -4.09
N SER A 68 8.61 10.37 -4.97
CA SER A 68 7.17 10.66 -5.06
C SER A 68 6.40 9.39 -5.41
N SER A 69 5.56 8.92 -4.49
CA SER A 69 4.77 7.69 -4.63
C SER A 69 3.99 7.66 -5.95
N SER A 70 3.87 6.46 -6.52
CA SER A 70 3.26 6.20 -7.82
C SER A 70 2.07 5.28 -7.68
N GLY A 71 1.03 5.58 -8.45
CA GLY A 71 -0.07 4.66 -8.65
C GLY A 71 0.29 3.49 -9.58
N PRO A 72 -0.71 2.66 -9.90
CA PRO A 72 -2.08 2.72 -9.37
C PRO A 72 -2.11 2.48 -7.85
N THR A 73 -3.21 2.79 -7.17
CA THR A 73 -3.38 2.43 -5.75
C THR A 73 -3.20 0.92 -5.56
N PRO A 74 -2.55 0.44 -4.49
CA PRO A 74 -2.11 -0.94 -4.36
C PRO A 74 -3.25 -1.97 -4.45
N VAL A 75 -4.43 -1.66 -3.90
CA VAL A 75 -5.52 -2.65 -3.82
C VAL A 75 -6.63 -2.41 -4.84
N SER A 76 -7.21 -1.21 -4.88
CA SER A 76 -8.32 -0.86 -5.79
C SER A 76 -7.89 -0.60 -7.23
N GLN A 77 -6.58 -0.60 -7.51
CA GLN A 77 -6.00 -0.36 -8.83
C GLN A 77 -6.54 0.91 -9.52
N GLN A 78 -6.74 1.99 -8.75
CA GLN A 78 -7.15 3.29 -9.26
C GLN A 78 -5.94 4.14 -9.63
N LEU A 79 -6.10 4.99 -10.65
CA LEU A 79 -5.09 5.95 -11.07
C LEU A 79 -4.92 7.04 -10.01
N LYS A 80 -3.72 7.09 -9.45
CA LYS A 80 -3.20 8.14 -8.57
C LYS A 80 -1.72 8.36 -8.91
N PRO A 81 -1.10 9.50 -8.54
CA PRO A 81 -1.71 10.70 -7.97
C PRO A 81 -2.69 11.38 -8.94
N ASP A 82 -3.39 12.42 -8.50
CA ASP A 82 -4.30 13.17 -9.36
C ASP A 82 -3.57 14.33 -10.05
N VAL A 83 -2.67 15.01 -9.35
CA VAL A 83 -1.90 16.17 -9.84
C VAL A 83 -0.49 16.15 -9.28
N SER A 84 0.36 17.04 -9.77
CA SER A 84 1.72 17.28 -9.29
C SER A 84 1.89 18.73 -8.85
N ALA A 85 2.75 18.98 -7.86
CA ALA A 85 3.10 20.32 -7.41
C ALA A 85 4.53 20.38 -6.82
N PRO A 86 5.14 21.57 -6.69
CA PRO A 86 6.48 21.71 -6.13
C PRO A 86 6.58 21.11 -4.73
N GLY A 87 7.49 20.15 -4.56
CA GLY A 87 7.68 19.43 -3.31
C GLY A 87 9.15 19.16 -2.96
N VAL A 88 10.10 19.69 -3.72
CA VAL A 88 11.55 19.52 -3.48
C VAL A 88 12.22 20.88 -3.28
N GLY A 89 12.98 21.02 -2.20
CA GLY A 89 13.69 22.24 -1.84
C GLY A 89 12.74 23.38 -1.51
N ILE A 90 11.62 23.09 -0.84
CA ILE A 90 10.59 24.09 -0.54
C ILE A 90 10.94 24.80 0.75
N LEU A 91 11.31 26.08 0.65
CA LEU A 91 11.55 26.96 1.80
C LEU A 91 10.21 27.31 2.46
N SER A 92 10.08 27.03 3.75
CA SER A 92 8.90 27.41 4.54
C SER A 92 9.26 27.67 5.99
N SER A 93 8.29 28.18 6.76
CA SER A 93 8.44 28.50 8.17
C SER A 93 8.61 27.25 9.05
N ILE A 94 9.49 27.33 10.03
CA ILE A 94 9.68 26.33 11.09
C ILE A 94 9.67 27.03 12.47
N PRO A 95 9.53 26.28 13.58
CA PRO A 95 9.63 26.86 14.92
C PRO A 95 10.88 27.72 15.11
N GLU A 96 10.74 28.85 15.82
CA GLU A 96 11.81 29.85 16.00
C GLU A 96 13.07 29.27 16.63
N ASP A 97 12.91 28.37 17.59
CA ASP A 97 13.99 27.61 18.25
C ASP A 97 14.78 26.70 17.28
N LYS A 98 14.34 26.59 16.02
CA LYS A 98 14.97 25.80 14.95
C LYS A 98 15.46 26.64 13.75
N GLY A 99 15.29 27.97 13.76
CA GLY A 99 15.88 28.86 12.74
C GLY A 99 14.91 29.61 11.81
N LEU A 100 13.63 29.75 12.18
CA LEU A 100 12.54 30.47 11.47
C LEU A 100 12.15 29.93 10.09
N PHE A 101 13.10 29.53 9.24
CA PHE A 101 12.86 28.97 7.91
C PHE A 101 13.79 27.79 7.62
N ALA A 102 13.29 26.79 6.90
CA ALA A 102 14.10 25.71 6.36
C ALA A 102 13.51 25.19 5.05
N GLU A 103 14.37 24.55 4.24
CA GLU A 103 13.95 23.83 3.04
C GLU A 103 13.67 22.36 3.37
N PHE A 104 12.51 21.87 2.94
CA PHE A 104 12.16 20.45 3.04
C PHE A 104 11.75 19.84 1.70
N ASN A 105 11.84 18.51 1.65
CA ASN A 105 11.44 17.67 0.54
C ASN A 105 10.28 16.77 0.97
N GLY A 106 9.28 16.63 0.11
CA GLY A 106 8.21 15.67 0.30
C GLY A 106 6.97 16.03 -0.50
N THR A 107 6.14 15.02 -0.77
CA THR A 107 4.75 15.23 -1.20
C THR A 107 3.94 16.01 -0.15
N SER A 108 4.37 15.99 1.12
CA SER A 108 3.87 16.87 2.19
C SER A 108 4.08 18.37 1.92
N MET A 109 5.04 18.74 1.07
CA MET A 109 5.27 20.12 0.64
C MET A 109 4.53 20.44 -0.67
N ALA A 110 4.26 19.43 -1.50
CA ALA A 110 3.42 19.56 -2.69
C ALA A 110 1.94 19.75 -2.35
N ALA A 111 1.41 18.98 -1.39
CA ALA A 111 0.02 19.06 -0.95
C ALA A 111 -0.43 20.50 -0.55
N PRO A 112 0.31 21.28 0.28
CA PRO A 112 -0.11 22.64 0.62
C PRO A 112 -0.09 23.61 -0.56
N HIS A 113 0.75 23.42 -1.58
CA HIS A 113 0.66 24.21 -2.83
C HIS A 113 -0.68 23.98 -3.52
N VAL A 114 -1.10 22.71 -3.64
CA VAL A 114 -2.39 22.35 -4.22
C VAL A 114 -3.55 22.84 -3.35
N ALA A 115 -3.43 22.79 -2.01
CA ALA A 115 -4.43 23.34 -1.11
C ALA A 115 -4.59 24.86 -1.27
N GLY A 116 -3.49 25.60 -1.45
CA GLY A 116 -3.53 27.03 -1.78
C GLY A 116 -4.21 27.31 -3.12
N ALA A 117 -3.90 26.52 -4.16
CA ALA A 117 -4.57 26.61 -5.45
C ALA A 117 -6.09 26.38 -5.33
N VAL A 118 -6.49 25.34 -4.59
CA VAL A 118 -7.91 25.05 -4.28
C VAL A 118 -8.58 26.23 -3.57
N ALA A 119 -7.94 26.83 -2.57
CA ALA A 119 -8.49 27.97 -1.86
C ALA A 119 -8.74 29.18 -2.78
N LEU A 120 -7.80 29.47 -3.69
CA LEU A 120 -7.94 30.54 -4.67
C LEU A 120 -9.06 30.24 -5.69
N LEU A 121 -9.16 29.00 -6.16
CA LEU A 121 -10.24 28.56 -7.04
C LEU A 121 -11.61 28.71 -6.37
N LEU A 122 -11.75 28.28 -5.11
CA LEU A 122 -13.01 28.42 -4.37
C LEU A 122 -13.34 29.87 -4.03
N GLN A 123 -12.33 30.73 -3.83
CA GLN A 123 -12.57 32.17 -3.68
C GLN A 123 -13.13 32.79 -4.96
N ARG A 124 -12.60 32.38 -6.12
CA ARG A 124 -13.02 32.90 -7.43
C ARG A 124 -14.32 32.27 -7.93
N HIS A 125 -14.54 31.01 -7.59
CA HIS A 125 -15.68 30.19 -8.00
C HIS A 125 -16.36 29.51 -6.79
N PRO A 126 -17.07 30.26 -5.94
CA PRO A 126 -17.61 29.74 -4.69
C PRO A 126 -18.64 28.63 -4.84
N SER A 127 -19.23 28.47 -6.03
CA SER A 127 -20.23 27.44 -6.33
C SER A 127 -19.64 26.15 -6.89
N TRP A 128 -18.33 26.07 -7.14
CA TRP A 128 -17.72 24.86 -7.67
C TRP A 128 -17.78 23.72 -6.64
N THR A 129 -18.19 22.55 -7.11
CA THR A 129 -18.18 21.33 -6.31
C THR A 129 -16.76 20.77 -6.17
N VAL A 130 -16.56 19.87 -5.21
CA VAL A 130 -15.27 19.16 -5.03
C VAL A 130 -14.83 18.44 -6.32
N ALA A 131 -15.77 17.83 -7.05
CA ALA A 131 -15.48 17.14 -8.30
C ALA A 131 -15.07 18.13 -9.41
N GLN A 132 -15.69 19.30 -9.48
CA GLN A 132 -15.35 20.34 -10.46
C GLN A 132 -13.98 20.96 -10.19
N VAL A 133 -13.65 21.27 -8.92
CA VAL A 133 -12.30 21.73 -8.53
C VAL A 133 -11.24 20.69 -8.89
N LYS A 134 -11.49 19.41 -8.58
CA LYS A 134 -10.60 18.31 -8.95
C LYS A 134 -10.45 18.20 -10.47
N SER A 135 -11.55 18.26 -11.22
CA SER A 135 -11.52 18.22 -12.67
C SER A 135 -10.70 19.36 -13.27
N ALA A 136 -10.89 20.58 -12.79
CA ALA A 136 -10.16 21.74 -13.28
C ALA A 136 -8.66 21.52 -13.14
N LEU A 137 -8.19 21.21 -11.92
CA LEU A 137 -6.77 21.00 -11.63
C LEU A 137 -6.15 19.82 -12.39
N VAL A 138 -6.90 18.72 -12.56
CA VAL A 138 -6.39 17.52 -13.25
C VAL A 138 -6.32 17.73 -14.77
N THR A 139 -7.33 18.34 -15.37
CA THR A 139 -7.45 18.38 -16.83
C THR A 139 -6.66 19.50 -17.50
N THR A 140 -6.20 20.48 -16.70
CA THR A 140 -5.40 21.63 -17.15
C THR A 140 -3.93 21.53 -16.74
N GLY A 141 -3.51 20.41 -16.16
CA GLY A 141 -2.13 20.24 -15.68
C GLY A 141 -1.10 20.21 -16.81
N ASP A 142 0.06 20.81 -16.54
CA ASP A 142 1.20 20.83 -17.43
C ASP A 142 2.00 19.51 -17.37
N PRO A 143 2.57 19.03 -18.50
CA PRO A 143 3.46 17.87 -18.51
C PRO A 143 4.57 17.93 -17.46
N VAL A 144 4.77 16.85 -16.71
CA VAL A 144 5.90 16.67 -15.79
C VAL A 144 6.92 15.75 -16.43
N VAL A 145 8.19 16.14 -16.40
CA VAL A 145 9.27 15.35 -16.99
C VAL A 145 10.00 14.51 -15.94
N GLY A 146 10.67 13.45 -16.38
CA GLY A 146 11.65 12.73 -15.57
C GLY A 146 13.07 13.06 -16.03
N ASP A 147 14.07 12.39 -15.45
CA ASP A 147 15.50 12.60 -15.74
C ASP A 147 15.85 12.48 -17.24
N SER A 148 15.04 11.74 -18.02
CA SER A 148 15.20 11.61 -19.47
C SER A 148 14.72 12.81 -20.30
N GLY A 149 14.16 13.84 -19.66
CA GLY A 149 13.50 14.98 -20.32
C GLY A 149 12.16 14.64 -20.99
N ARG A 150 11.69 13.40 -20.85
CA ARG A 150 10.38 12.95 -21.36
C ARG A 150 9.32 13.07 -20.28
N GLU A 151 8.09 13.34 -20.71
CA GLU A 151 6.92 13.28 -19.83
C GLU A 151 6.81 11.90 -19.17
N VAL A 152 6.55 11.89 -17.86
CA VAL A 152 6.47 10.66 -17.05
C VAL A 152 5.07 10.05 -17.15
N SER A 153 4.92 8.78 -16.79
CA SER A 153 3.60 8.13 -16.90
C SER A 153 2.54 8.83 -16.05
N THR A 154 1.27 8.84 -16.48
CA THR A 154 0.13 9.37 -15.68
C THR A 154 0.02 8.78 -14.27
N THR A 155 0.55 7.58 -14.04
CA THR A 155 0.67 6.97 -12.71
C THR A 155 1.70 7.63 -11.79
N ARG A 156 2.54 8.52 -12.32
CA ARG A 156 3.54 9.33 -11.59
C ARG A 156 3.09 10.78 -11.47
N GLU A 157 2.60 11.38 -12.55
CA GLU A 157 2.26 12.82 -12.59
C GLU A 157 0.77 13.13 -12.35
N GLY A 158 -0.11 12.14 -12.50
CA GLY A 158 -1.56 12.37 -12.56
C GLY A 158 -1.95 13.10 -13.85
N GLY A 159 -2.64 14.22 -13.68
CA GLY A 159 -2.98 15.19 -14.72
C GLY A 159 -1.83 16.13 -15.10
N GLY A 160 -0.73 16.12 -14.36
CA GLY A 160 0.41 17.01 -14.56
C GLY A 160 0.61 18.01 -13.41
N LEU A 161 1.55 18.94 -13.59
CA LEU A 161 1.82 20.05 -12.70
C LEU A 161 0.65 21.02 -12.70
N VAL A 162 0.16 21.41 -11.52
CA VAL A 162 -0.95 22.36 -11.40
C VAL A 162 -0.61 23.70 -12.08
N ASP A 163 -1.39 24.04 -13.10
CA ASP A 163 -1.51 25.39 -13.64
C ASP A 163 -2.80 26.03 -13.10
N LEU A 164 -2.64 26.95 -12.15
CA LEU A 164 -3.78 27.62 -11.51
C LEU A 164 -4.50 28.59 -12.46
N ALA A 165 -3.80 29.20 -13.41
CA ALA A 165 -4.42 30.13 -14.36
C ALA A 165 -5.34 29.36 -15.33
N ALA A 166 -4.85 28.24 -15.87
CA ALA A 166 -5.66 27.37 -16.70
C ALA A 166 -6.78 26.68 -15.89
N ALA A 167 -6.52 26.25 -14.66
CA ALA A 167 -7.54 25.65 -13.79
C ALA A 167 -8.64 26.64 -13.38
N ASN A 168 -8.34 27.94 -13.35
CA ASN A 168 -9.34 28.97 -13.09
C ASN A 168 -10.34 29.14 -14.25
N ASP A 169 -9.95 28.79 -15.47
CA ASP A 169 -10.82 28.79 -16.65
C ASP A 169 -10.72 27.45 -17.42
N PRO A 170 -11.26 26.36 -16.84
CA PRO A 170 -11.04 25.02 -17.36
C PRO A 170 -11.89 24.73 -18.60
N LEU A 171 -12.85 25.60 -18.97
CA LEU A 171 -13.80 25.48 -20.07
C LEU A 171 -14.74 24.26 -19.99
N VAL A 172 -14.25 23.10 -19.58
CA VAL A 172 -15.00 21.86 -19.42
C VAL A 172 -14.63 21.18 -18.12
N PHE A 173 -15.64 20.69 -17.39
CA PHE A 173 -15.43 19.74 -16.31
C PHE A 173 -15.62 18.30 -16.83
N ALA A 174 -14.78 17.40 -16.35
CA ALA A 174 -14.77 15.98 -16.65
C ALA A 174 -15.00 15.18 -15.36
N THR A 175 -16.06 14.37 -15.34
CA THR A 175 -16.37 13.46 -14.23
C THR A 175 -16.54 12.02 -14.74
N PRO A 176 -15.66 11.07 -14.37
CA PRO A 176 -14.48 11.27 -13.53
C PRO A 176 -13.37 12.07 -14.26
N ALA A 177 -12.53 12.75 -13.48
CA ALA A 177 -11.41 13.55 -14.00
C ALA A 177 -10.25 12.69 -14.55
N SER A 178 -10.26 11.38 -14.27
CA SER A 178 -9.27 10.41 -14.74
C SER A 178 -9.93 9.04 -14.99
N LEU A 179 -9.32 8.23 -15.86
CA LEU A 179 -9.85 6.93 -16.25
C LEU A 179 -8.95 5.78 -15.79
N SER A 180 -9.48 4.96 -14.88
CA SER A 180 -8.86 3.71 -14.45
C SER A 180 -9.59 2.53 -15.08
N PHE A 181 -8.94 1.79 -15.98
CA PHE A 181 -9.51 0.56 -16.52
C PHE A 181 -9.13 -0.68 -15.70
N GLY A 182 -8.12 -0.57 -14.83
CA GLY A 182 -7.68 -1.68 -13.99
C GLY A 182 -6.66 -2.59 -14.68
N VAL A 183 -6.41 -3.72 -14.04
CA VAL A 183 -5.70 -4.85 -14.64
C VAL A 183 -6.68 -5.65 -15.51
N LEU A 184 -6.37 -5.74 -16.80
CA LEU A 184 -7.20 -6.39 -17.82
C LEU A 184 -6.55 -7.68 -18.33
N ARG A 185 -7.36 -8.73 -18.46
CA ARG A 185 -6.94 -9.99 -19.09
C ARG A 185 -6.94 -9.87 -20.62
N ARG A 186 -6.14 -10.70 -21.27
CA ARG A 186 -6.18 -10.88 -22.74
C ARG A 186 -7.57 -11.30 -23.21
N GLY A 187 -8.01 -10.73 -24.34
CA GLY A 187 -9.33 -11.00 -24.92
C GLY A 187 -10.48 -10.23 -24.26
N THR A 188 -10.21 -9.36 -23.29
CA THR A 188 -11.23 -8.52 -22.65
C THR A 188 -11.50 -7.25 -23.45
N GLY A 189 -12.73 -6.74 -23.32
CA GLY A 189 -13.11 -5.41 -23.76
C GLY A 189 -13.85 -4.71 -22.63
N LEU A 190 -13.62 -3.41 -22.47
CA LEU A 190 -14.21 -2.61 -21.41
C LEU A 190 -14.55 -1.23 -21.94
N ALA A 191 -15.67 -0.66 -21.49
CA ALA A 191 -16.03 0.72 -21.78
C ALA A 191 -16.18 1.51 -20.48
N ARG A 192 -15.84 2.80 -20.56
CA ARG A 192 -16.03 3.82 -19.53
C ARG A 192 -16.61 5.06 -20.21
N ALA A 193 -17.29 5.88 -19.43
CA ALA A 193 -17.81 7.15 -19.86
C ALA A 193 -17.27 8.27 -18.97
N VAL A 194 -17.03 9.43 -19.56
CA VAL A 194 -16.73 10.67 -18.85
C VAL A 194 -17.87 11.64 -19.13
N SER A 195 -18.54 12.08 -18.07
CA SER A 195 -19.50 13.18 -18.15
C SER A 195 -18.72 14.48 -18.36
N LEU A 196 -19.11 15.24 -19.37
CA LEU A 196 -18.53 16.54 -19.70
C LEU A 196 -19.56 17.63 -19.44
N GLU A 197 -19.21 18.61 -18.62
CA GLU A 197 -20.05 19.78 -18.29
C GLU A 197 -19.36 21.05 -18.79
N ASP A 198 -20.13 22.04 -19.21
CA ASP A 198 -19.61 23.35 -19.54
C ASP A 198 -19.17 24.07 -18.25
N ALA A 199 -17.90 24.46 -18.17
CA ALA A 199 -17.32 25.18 -17.03
C ALA A 199 -17.31 26.70 -17.22
N GLY A 200 -18.00 27.18 -18.26
CA GLY A 200 -17.97 28.57 -18.71
C GLY A 200 -17.22 28.64 -20.05
N ALA A 201 -17.97 28.90 -21.12
CA ALA A 201 -17.44 29.06 -22.48
C ALA A 201 -16.80 27.80 -23.13
N GLY A 202 -16.98 26.61 -22.56
CA GLY A 202 -16.58 25.35 -23.21
C GLY A 202 -17.73 24.61 -23.90
N GLY A 203 -18.95 25.15 -23.88
CA GLY A 203 -20.08 24.59 -24.62
C GLY A 203 -19.80 24.51 -26.12
N GLY A 204 -20.06 23.37 -26.74
CA GLY A 204 -19.81 23.17 -28.18
C GLY A 204 -19.27 21.81 -28.55
N LEU A 205 -18.70 21.71 -29.75
CA LEU A 205 -18.09 20.48 -30.26
C LEU A 205 -16.57 20.53 -30.05
N TRP A 206 -16.04 19.56 -29.32
CA TRP A 206 -14.62 19.39 -29.08
C TRP A 206 -14.08 18.27 -29.97
N GLU A 207 -12.88 18.46 -30.52
CA GLU A 207 -12.12 17.37 -31.13
C GLU A 207 -11.56 16.47 -30.03
N VAL A 208 -11.53 15.16 -30.28
CA VAL A 208 -11.07 14.16 -29.32
C VAL A 208 -9.98 13.31 -29.95
N SER A 209 -8.88 13.16 -29.25
CA SER A 209 -7.76 12.32 -29.67
C SER A 209 -7.19 11.52 -28.49
N ILE A 210 -6.43 10.46 -28.79
CA ILE A 210 -5.70 9.69 -27.78
C ILE A 210 -4.22 10.01 -27.95
N VAL A 211 -3.57 10.45 -26.87
CA VAL A 211 -2.13 10.70 -26.82
C VAL A 211 -1.50 9.69 -25.86
N PRO A 212 -0.98 8.55 -26.36
CA PRO A 212 -0.33 7.56 -25.52
C PRO A 212 1.08 8.02 -25.13
N GLN A 213 1.40 7.95 -23.84
CA GLN A 213 2.78 8.11 -23.35
C GLN A 213 3.58 6.82 -23.58
N ARG A 214 2.88 5.69 -23.61
CA ARG A 214 3.41 4.38 -23.94
C ARG A 214 2.38 3.61 -24.74
N ALA A 215 2.76 3.08 -25.90
CA ALA A 215 1.92 2.16 -26.66
C ALA A 215 2.16 0.71 -26.21
N VAL A 216 1.10 -0.11 -26.23
CA VAL A 216 1.17 -1.54 -25.94
C VAL A 216 0.62 -2.32 -27.14
N PRO A 217 1.45 -3.13 -27.82
CA PRO A 217 1.00 -3.97 -28.93
C PRO A 217 -0.17 -4.87 -28.52
N GLY A 218 -1.23 -4.87 -29.34
CA GLY A 218 -2.45 -5.65 -29.11
C GLY A 218 -3.47 -5.00 -28.19
N VAL A 219 -3.24 -3.77 -27.70
CA VAL A 219 -4.25 -2.97 -26.99
C VAL A 219 -4.72 -1.84 -27.88
N VAL A 220 -6.03 -1.69 -28.02
CA VAL A 220 -6.65 -0.61 -28.80
C VAL A 220 -7.58 0.18 -27.89
N LEU A 221 -7.32 1.48 -27.74
CA LEU A 221 -8.27 2.43 -27.18
C LEU A 221 -9.07 3.06 -28.32
N THR A 222 -10.35 3.29 -28.09
CA THR A 222 -11.27 3.91 -29.04
C THR A 222 -12.09 4.98 -28.35
N VAL A 223 -12.09 6.15 -28.97
CA VAL A 223 -12.89 7.34 -28.61
C VAL A 223 -13.59 7.83 -29.89
N PRO A 224 -14.74 8.51 -29.79
CA PRO A 224 -15.27 9.25 -30.92
C PRO A 224 -14.25 10.32 -31.35
N SER A 225 -14.25 10.76 -32.61
CA SER A 225 -13.36 11.83 -33.08
C SER A 225 -13.76 13.21 -32.58
N THR A 226 -15.02 13.37 -32.15
CA THR A 226 -15.54 14.59 -31.54
C THR A 226 -16.51 14.25 -30.42
N VAL A 227 -16.71 15.20 -29.49
CA VAL A 227 -17.71 15.10 -28.43
C VAL A 227 -18.37 16.46 -28.20
N ARG A 228 -19.67 16.47 -27.89
CA ARG A 228 -20.38 17.69 -27.52
C ARG A 228 -20.27 17.92 -26.01
N VAL A 229 -20.06 19.17 -25.61
CA VAL A 229 -20.09 19.65 -24.23
C VAL A 229 -21.30 20.61 -24.09
N PRO A 230 -22.18 20.41 -23.09
CA PRO A 230 -22.22 19.27 -22.18
C PRO A 230 -22.59 17.96 -22.91
N GLY A 231 -22.15 16.82 -22.39
CA GLY A 231 -22.38 15.51 -22.99
C GLY A 231 -21.62 14.39 -22.30
N SER A 232 -21.54 13.23 -22.97
CA SER A 232 -20.83 12.05 -22.44
C SER A 232 -19.81 11.57 -23.46
N LEU A 233 -18.55 11.49 -23.05
CA LEU A 233 -17.45 10.93 -23.82
C LEU A 233 -17.31 9.44 -23.53
N ALA A 234 -17.61 8.59 -24.51
CA ALA A 234 -17.37 7.16 -24.42
C ALA A 234 -15.92 6.82 -24.75
N VAL A 235 -15.27 6.06 -23.88
CA VAL A 235 -13.90 5.54 -24.07
C VAL A 235 -13.94 4.02 -23.90
N SER A 236 -13.57 3.30 -24.94
CA SER A 236 -13.50 1.84 -24.90
C SER A 236 -12.09 1.33 -25.11
N VAL A 237 -11.77 0.20 -24.47
CA VAL A 237 -10.53 -0.53 -24.65
C VAL A 237 -10.85 -1.95 -25.11
N ARG A 238 -10.03 -2.45 -26.03
CA ARG A 238 -10.01 -3.85 -26.44
C ARG A 238 -8.59 -4.40 -26.30
N VAL A 239 -8.46 -5.49 -25.55
CA VAL A 239 -7.20 -6.21 -25.34
C VAL A 239 -7.22 -7.48 -26.17
N SER A 240 -6.33 -7.59 -27.16
CA SER A 240 -6.24 -8.78 -28.01
C SER A 240 -5.75 -10.00 -27.22
N ARG A 241 -5.94 -11.20 -27.79
CA ARG A 241 -5.41 -12.45 -27.21
C ARG A 241 -3.88 -12.56 -27.26
N THR A 242 -3.22 -11.70 -28.03
CA THR A 242 -1.76 -11.66 -28.20
C THR A 242 -1.14 -10.41 -27.56
N ALA A 243 -1.94 -9.61 -26.85
CA ALA A 243 -1.48 -8.34 -26.29
C ALA A 243 -0.27 -8.53 -25.36
N ALA A 244 0.71 -7.64 -25.47
CA ALA A 244 1.88 -7.67 -24.61
C ALA A 244 1.48 -7.35 -23.16
N GLU A 245 2.06 -8.08 -22.20
CA GLU A 245 1.83 -7.86 -20.77
C GLU A 245 2.58 -6.61 -20.29
N LYS A 246 1.94 -5.46 -20.45
CA LYS A 246 2.52 -4.15 -20.13
C LYS A 246 1.46 -3.19 -19.63
N GLU A 247 1.95 -2.17 -18.94
CA GLU A 247 1.17 -0.98 -18.60
C GLU A 247 1.03 -0.06 -19.82
N LEU A 248 -0.16 0.51 -19.97
CA LEU A 248 -0.50 1.54 -20.94
C LEU A 248 -1.00 2.79 -20.19
N THR A 249 -0.36 3.92 -20.47
CA THR A 249 -0.72 5.23 -19.92
C THR A 249 -0.77 6.28 -21.03
N GLY A 250 -1.54 7.33 -20.78
CA GLY A 250 -1.58 8.51 -21.62
C GLY A 250 -2.79 9.36 -21.30
N PHE A 251 -3.18 10.20 -22.26
CA PHE A 251 -4.28 11.13 -22.11
C PHE A 251 -5.31 10.96 -23.22
N ILE A 252 -6.58 11.08 -22.87
CA ILE A 252 -7.62 11.46 -23.82
C ILE A 252 -7.59 12.98 -23.89
N VAL A 253 -7.35 13.52 -25.08
CA VAL A 253 -7.15 14.95 -25.30
C VAL A 253 -8.38 15.54 -25.96
N LEU A 254 -8.96 16.55 -25.32
CA LEU A 254 -10.03 17.38 -25.85
C LEU A 254 -9.41 18.67 -26.39
N LYS A 255 -9.73 19.04 -27.62
CA LYS A 255 -9.36 20.32 -28.21
C LYS A 255 -10.55 21.16 -28.63
N LEU A 256 -10.48 22.44 -28.29
CA LEU A 256 -11.38 23.49 -28.74
C LEU A 256 -10.52 24.66 -29.20
N PHE A 257 -10.34 24.82 -30.51
CA PHE A 257 -9.39 25.76 -31.10
C PHE A 257 -7.95 25.53 -30.58
N ASP A 258 -7.35 26.53 -29.92
CA ASP A 258 -6.02 26.46 -29.31
C ASP A 258 -6.03 25.86 -27.89
N GLN A 259 -7.21 25.68 -27.30
CA GLN A 259 -7.38 25.16 -25.95
C GLN A 259 -7.29 23.64 -25.93
N THR A 260 -6.51 23.12 -25.00
CA THR A 260 -6.30 21.69 -24.80
C THR A 260 -6.67 21.30 -23.37
N ARG A 261 -7.43 20.22 -23.20
CA ARG A 261 -7.69 19.57 -21.91
C ARG A 261 -7.33 18.09 -21.99
N ARG A 262 -6.76 17.55 -20.92
CA ARG A 262 -6.14 16.22 -20.91
C ARG A 262 -6.75 15.38 -19.80
N ILE A 263 -7.45 14.30 -20.15
CA ILE A 263 -7.99 13.35 -19.17
C ILE A 263 -7.01 12.17 -19.08
N PRO A 264 -6.26 12.02 -17.97
CA PRO A 264 -5.30 10.94 -17.82
C PRO A 264 -6.00 9.58 -17.73
N TYR A 265 -5.40 8.56 -18.34
CA TYR A 265 -5.85 7.19 -18.24
C TYR A 265 -4.73 6.21 -17.88
N TRP A 266 -5.11 5.09 -17.29
CA TRP A 266 -4.22 3.97 -17.00
C TRP A 266 -4.93 2.62 -17.14
N LEU A 267 -4.18 1.64 -17.65
CA LEU A 267 -4.52 0.22 -17.61
C LEU A 267 -3.26 -0.64 -17.64
N ARG A 268 -3.39 -1.89 -17.21
CA ARG A 268 -2.34 -2.91 -17.40
C ARG A 268 -2.92 -4.17 -18.03
N VAL A 269 -2.25 -4.72 -19.04
CA VAL A 269 -2.53 -6.07 -19.50
C VAL A 269 -1.81 -7.05 -18.59
N SER A 270 -2.54 -7.98 -17.99
CA SER A 270 -1.98 -9.04 -17.14
C SER A 270 -2.26 -10.42 -17.73
N VAL A 271 -1.28 -11.31 -17.57
CA VAL A 271 -1.33 -12.72 -17.99
C VAL A 271 -0.82 -13.57 -16.83
N PRO A 272 -1.62 -13.77 -15.76
CA PRO A 272 -1.13 -14.42 -14.55
C PRO A 272 -0.57 -15.78 -14.87
N THR A 273 0.68 -15.97 -14.49
CA THR A 273 1.34 -17.26 -14.57
C THR A 273 1.08 -18.07 -13.31
N LEU A 274 0.90 -17.40 -12.17
CA LEU A 274 0.63 -18.02 -10.88
C LEU A 274 -0.67 -18.84 -10.88
N ALA A 275 -1.69 -18.41 -11.62
CA ALA A 275 -2.94 -19.14 -11.80
C ALA A 275 -2.77 -20.54 -12.43
N ARG A 276 -1.60 -20.84 -13.01
CA ARG A 276 -1.26 -22.15 -13.59
C ARG A 276 -0.59 -23.09 -12.59
N GLU A 277 -0.11 -22.57 -11.47
CA GLU A 277 0.57 -23.37 -10.45
C GLU A 277 -0.43 -24.21 -9.65
N ALA A 278 -0.05 -25.44 -9.35
CA ALA A 278 -0.85 -26.29 -8.47
C ALA A 278 -0.80 -25.75 -7.03
N HIS A 279 -1.96 -25.52 -6.44
CA HIS A 279 -2.06 -25.02 -5.07
C HIS A 279 -2.49 -26.10 -4.07
N ARG A 280 -2.09 -25.93 -2.82
CA ARG A 280 -2.64 -26.68 -1.67
C ARG A 280 -3.66 -25.82 -0.94
N THR A 281 -4.78 -26.39 -0.50
CA THR A 281 -5.80 -25.63 0.24
C THR A 281 -5.41 -25.45 1.71
N LEU A 282 -5.42 -24.23 2.21
CA LEU A 282 -5.40 -23.88 3.63
C LEU A 282 -6.84 -23.94 4.17
N ARG A 283 -7.13 -24.97 4.97
CA ARG A 283 -8.49 -25.24 5.47
C ARG A 283 -8.74 -24.69 6.87
N ARG A 284 -7.71 -24.62 7.70
CA ARG A 284 -7.81 -24.23 9.11
C ARG A 284 -6.51 -23.57 9.58
N PRO A 285 -6.57 -22.65 10.57
CA PRO A 285 -5.36 -22.16 11.23
C PRO A 285 -4.50 -23.29 11.80
N GLY A 286 -3.19 -23.06 11.88
CA GLY A 286 -2.23 -24.00 12.46
C GLY A 286 -0.88 -24.01 11.75
N LEU A 287 -0.08 -25.03 12.07
CA LEU A 287 1.23 -25.28 11.47
C LEU A 287 1.11 -26.10 10.19
N TYR A 288 1.93 -25.73 9.22
CA TYR A 288 2.01 -26.33 7.90
C TYR A 288 3.46 -26.46 7.46
N ASP A 289 3.73 -27.51 6.68
CA ASP A 289 5.00 -27.70 6.00
C ASP A 289 4.88 -27.46 4.50
N GLY A 290 5.95 -26.92 3.92
CA GLY A 290 6.12 -26.71 2.50
C GLY A 290 7.50 -27.13 2.02
N ASN A 291 7.64 -27.24 0.70
CA ASN A 291 8.90 -27.50 0.02
C ASN A 291 8.84 -26.95 -1.41
N THR A 292 9.67 -25.94 -1.69
CA THR A 292 9.78 -25.33 -3.03
C THR A 292 10.65 -26.15 -3.99
N ARG A 293 11.40 -27.14 -3.51
CA ARG A 293 12.25 -27.97 -4.37
C ARG A 293 11.39 -28.76 -5.37
N GLY A 294 11.76 -28.67 -6.64
CA GLY A 294 11.07 -29.34 -7.74
C GLY A 294 9.74 -28.71 -8.13
N LYS A 295 9.39 -27.54 -7.59
CA LYS A 295 8.24 -26.75 -8.06
C LYS A 295 8.59 -25.91 -9.29
N ALA A 296 7.58 -25.34 -9.92
CA ALA A 296 7.78 -24.47 -11.09
C ALA A 296 8.33 -23.11 -10.66
N SER A 297 9.00 -22.43 -11.61
CA SER A 297 9.43 -21.03 -11.48
C SER A 297 8.65 -20.20 -12.50
N LEU A 298 7.47 -19.70 -12.14
CA LEU A 298 6.53 -19.03 -13.05
C LEU A 298 6.46 -17.52 -12.81
N VAL A 299 6.52 -17.09 -11.55
CA VAL A 299 6.45 -15.68 -11.19
C VAL A 299 7.84 -15.06 -11.11
N ARG A 300 8.02 -13.92 -11.78
CA ARG A 300 9.29 -13.17 -11.78
C ARG A 300 9.23 -11.91 -10.93
N ASN A 301 8.08 -11.24 -10.94
CA ASN A 301 7.87 -9.97 -10.28
C ASN A 301 6.43 -9.93 -9.77
N TYR A 302 6.25 -9.35 -8.60
CA TYR A 302 4.95 -9.07 -8.02
C TYR A 302 4.62 -7.59 -8.20
N ARG A 303 3.33 -7.23 -8.32
CA ARG A 303 2.92 -5.83 -8.48
C ARG A 303 1.77 -5.34 -7.62
N TYR A 304 1.94 -4.05 -7.33
CA TYR A 304 1.13 -3.10 -6.60
C TYR A 304 0.92 -3.45 -5.11
N PRO A 305 1.99 -3.43 -4.29
CA PRO A 305 3.30 -2.78 -4.55
C PRO A 305 4.30 -3.65 -5.33
N GLU A 306 5.23 -3.01 -6.04
CA GLU A 306 6.34 -3.73 -6.70
C GLU A 306 7.42 -4.17 -5.69
N ALA A 307 7.74 -3.33 -4.71
CA ALA A 307 8.68 -3.59 -3.60
C ALA A 307 10.09 -4.11 -3.98
N GLY A 308 10.42 -4.12 -5.27
CA GLY A 308 11.68 -4.61 -5.81
C GLY A 308 11.89 -6.13 -5.70
N GLY A 309 12.92 -6.60 -6.40
CA GLY A 309 13.35 -8.00 -6.39
C GLY A 309 12.86 -8.81 -7.58
N THR A 310 13.77 -9.59 -8.16
CA THR A 310 13.46 -10.56 -9.21
C THR A 310 13.50 -11.96 -8.62
N PHE A 311 12.42 -12.70 -8.78
CA PHE A 311 12.34 -14.11 -8.39
C PHE A 311 12.75 -14.98 -9.58
N ALA A 312 13.66 -15.92 -9.32
CA ALA A 312 14.17 -16.84 -10.33
C ALA A 312 14.30 -18.27 -9.81
N GLY A 313 13.80 -18.52 -8.60
CA GLY A 313 13.65 -19.84 -8.05
C GLY A 313 12.22 -20.33 -8.17
N PRO A 314 11.99 -21.59 -7.76
CA PRO A 314 10.67 -22.17 -7.74
C PRO A 314 9.78 -21.63 -6.61
N GLU A 315 8.48 -21.60 -6.86
CA GLU A 315 7.44 -21.17 -5.92
C GLU A 315 6.54 -22.31 -5.45
N GLN A 316 5.89 -22.14 -4.31
CA GLN A 316 4.81 -23.03 -3.88
C GLN A 316 3.59 -22.22 -3.43
N VAL A 317 2.42 -22.61 -3.93
CA VAL A 317 1.17 -21.89 -3.70
C VAL A 317 0.26 -22.61 -2.70
N PHE A 318 -0.28 -21.82 -1.79
CA PHE A 318 -1.32 -22.24 -0.87
C PHE A 318 -2.53 -21.32 -1.00
N ARG A 319 -3.71 -21.90 -1.22
CA ARG A 319 -4.95 -21.15 -1.44
C ARG A 319 -5.83 -21.18 -0.20
N LEU A 320 -6.35 -20.01 0.18
CA LEU A 320 -7.46 -19.89 1.12
C LEU A 320 -8.67 -19.25 0.44
N THR A 321 -9.86 -19.60 0.91
CA THR A 321 -11.12 -18.98 0.47
C THR A 321 -11.86 -18.47 1.68
N LEU A 322 -12.07 -17.15 1.73
CA LEU A 322 -12.86 -16.50 2.75
C LEU A 322 -14.32 -16.43 2.30
N THR A 323 -15.20 -17.05 3.07
CA THR A 323 -16.66 -17.04 2.82
C THR A 323 -17.38 -15.94 3.59
N ARG A 324 -16.67 -15.26 4.49
CA ARG A 324 -17.16 -14.16 5.32
C ARG A 324 -16.06 -13.12 5.52
N LEU A 325 -16.46 -11.98 6.07
CA LEU A 325 -15.52 -10.98 6.56
C LEU A 325 -14.72 -11.56 7.74
N VAL A 326 -13.42 -11.24 7.76
CA VAL A 326 -12.47 -11.58 8.83
C VAL A 326 -11.70 -10.31 9.21
N ALA A 327 -11.20 -10.26 10.44
CA ALA A 327 -10.37 -9.16 10.93
C ALA A 327 -9.03 -9.13 10.20
N ASN A 328 -8.40 -10.29 10.06
CA ASN A 328 -7.16 -10.47 9.32
C ASN A 328 -6.95 -11.96 9.00
N PHE A 329 -6.01 -12.23 8.11
CA PHE A 329 -5.35 -13.54 7.99
C PHE A 329 -3.89 -13.32 7.60
N GLY A 330 -3.07 -14.35 7.77
CA GLY A 330 -1.72 -14.31 7.25
C GLY A 330 -0.94 -15.57 7.52
N VAL A 331 0.34 -15.52 7.16
CA VAL A 331 1.31 -16.56 7.46
C VAL A 331 2.60 -15.99 8.03
N ALA A 332 3.24 -16.78 8.89
CA ALA A 332 4.58 -16.53 9.42
C ALA A 332 5.46 -17.74 9.11
N VAL A 333 6.58 -17.54 8.42
CA VAL A 333 7.58 -18.60 8.22
C VAL A 333 8.28 -18.86 9.55
N THR A 334 8.14 -20.07 10.08
CA THR A 334 8.65 -20.46 11.41
C THR A 334 9.94 -21.25 11.34
N SER A 335 10.25 -21.87 10.19
CA SER A 335 11.49 -22.63 10.00
C SER A 335 11.87 -22.76 8.54
N GLN A 336 13.17 -22.91 8.28
CA GLN A 336 13.71 -23.15 6.94
C GLN A 336 14.83 -24.19 7.04
N GLY A 337 14.91 -25.08 6.05
CA GLY A 337 16.03 -26.04 5.97
C GLY A 337 17.38 -25.33 5.75
N PRO A 338 18.51 -26.00 6.03
CA PRO A 338 19.83 -25.44 5.75
C PRO A 338 19.98 -25.01 4.28
N GLY A 339 20.43 -23.77 4.06
CA GLY A 339 20.60 -23.19 2.72
C GLY A 339 19.29 -22.80 2.00
N VAL A 340 18.13 -23.03 2.61
CA VAL A 340 16.83 -22.61 2.07
C VAL A 340 16.59 -21.14 2.38
N SER A 341 16.04 -20.41 1.41
CA SER A 341 15.62 -19.02 1.59
C SER A 341 14.29 -18.78 0.89
N VAL A 342 13.20 -18.99 1.63
CA VAL A 342 11.83 -18.76 1.17
C VAL A 342 11.29 -17.42 1.67
N GLU A 343 10.51 -16.75 0.83
CA GLU A 343 9.79 -15.52 1.18
C GLU A 343 8.30 -15.66 0.86
N PRO A 344 7.39 -15.36 1.79
CA PRO A 344 5.97 -15.40 1.50
C PRO A 344 5.48 -14.10 0.84
N ARG A 345 4.40 -14.19 0.05
CA ARG A 345 3.58 -13.08 -0.47
C ARG A 345 2.09 -13.47 -0.43
N VAL A 346 1.20 -12.48 -0.41
CA VAL A 346 -0.26 -12.72 -0.50
C VAL A 346 -0.86 -11.96 -1.67
N VAL A 347 -1.50 -12.69 -2.57
CA VAL A 347 -2.14 -12.14 -3.77
C VAL A 347 -3.62 -12.50 -3.85
N PHE A 348 -4.40 -11.72 -4.61
CA PHE A 348 -5.79 -12.04 -4.92
C PHE A 348 -5.88 -13.09 -6.03
N ALA A 349 -6.60 -14.18 -5.76
CA ALA A 349 -7.05 -15.16 -6.76
C ALA A 349 -6.00 -15.60 -7.81
N GLY A 350 -4.75 -15.81 -7.38
CA GLY A 350 -3.66 -16.30 -8.23
C GLY A 350 -3.16 -15.27 -9.25
N ASP A 351 -3.27 -13.98 -8.94
CA ASP A 351 -2.78 -12.89 -9.77
C ASP A 351 -1.58 -12.18 -9.13
N GLU A 352 -0.37 -12.46 -9.64
CA GLU A 352 0.87 -11.83 -9.17
C GLU A 352 0.93 -10.30 -9.36
N ASP A 353 0.04 -9.72 -10.18
CA ASP A 353 -0.11 -8.27 -10.33
C ASP A 353 -1.15 -7.65 -9.38
N HIS A 354 -1.66 -8.43 -8.43
CA HIS A 354 -2.66 -7.98 -7.46
C HIS A 354 -2.30 -8.48 -6.06
N LEU A 355 -1.30 -7.85 -5.44
CA LEU A 355 -1.02 -8.06 -4.01
C LEU A 355 -2.12 -7.47 -3.14
N THR A 356 -2.22 -7.98 -1.91
CA THR A 356 -3.11 -7.46 -0.85
C THR A 356 -2.58 -6.18 -0.18
N GLY A 357 -1.86 -5.34 -0.93
CA GLY A 357 -1.21 -4.12 -0.45
C GLY A 357 0.10 -4.38 0.31
N TYR A 358 0.54 -3.42 1.13
CA TYR A 358 1.77 -3.55 1.89
C TYR A 358 1.79 -4.76 2.84
N PRO A 359 0.69 -5.16 3.52
CA PRO A 359 0.67 -6.36 4.37
C PRO A 359 1.09 -7.65 3.65
N ALA A 360 0.96 -7.69 2.32
CA ALA A 360 1.42 -8.80 1.48
C ALA A 360 2.94 -8.93 1.38
N LEU A 361 3.71 -7.93 1.82
CA LEU A 361 5.16 -7.90 1.78
C LEU A 361 5.76 -8.44 3.09
N PRO A 362 6.91 -9.13 3.03
CA PRO A 362 7.59 -9.72 4.18
C PRO A 362 8.39 -8.65 4.95
N LEU A 363 7.69 -7.62 5.40
CA LEU A 363 8.22 -6.48 6.15
C LEU A 363 7.43 -6.29 7.43
N ASN A 364 8.08 -5.87 8.50
CA ASN A 364 7.38 -5.31 9.65
C ASN A 364 6.83 -3.95 9.26
N LEU A 365 5.51 -3.78 9.27
CA LEU A 365 4.85 -2.53 8.92
C LEU A 365 4.41 -1.75 10.15
N ASN A 366 4.48 -2.31 11.35
CA ASN A 366 4.03 -1.63 12.55
C ASN A 366 5.04 -0.54 12.96
N PRO A 367 4.67 0.75 12.92
CA PRO A 367 5.57 1.85 13.24
C PRO A 367 5.80 2.01 14.75
N TYR A 368 5.03 1.32 15.58
CA TYR A 368 5.06 1.43 17.04
C TYR A 368 5.97 0.40 17.72
N VAL A 369 6.51 -0.55 16.96
CA VAL A 369 7.45 -1.55 17.46
C VAL A 369 8.82 -1.37 16.79
N THR A 370 9.86 -1.91 17.42
CA THR A 370 11.20 -1.87 16.86
C THR A 370 11.27 -2.63 15.53
N GLY A 371 12.06 -2.12 14.60
CA GLY A 371 12.24 -2.77 13.30
C GLY A 371 11.17 -2.48 12.26
N PHE A 372 10.43 -1.37 12.37
CA PHE A 372 9.62 -0.84 11.27
C PHE A 372 10.38 -0.85 9.93
N LEU A 373 9.72 -1.34 8.88
CA LEU A 373 10.22 -1.61 7.53
C LEU A 373 11.37 -2.62 7.43
N ARG A 374 11.80 -3.24 8.54
CA ARG A 374 12.76 -4.35 8.47
C ARG A 374 12.07 -5.59 7.94
N ARG A 375 12.86 -6.41 7.25
CA ARG A 375 12.42 -7.69 6.72
C ARG A 375 11.99 -8.63 7.85
N GLN A 376 10.78 -9.15 7.74
CA GLN A 376 10.22 -10.16 8.63
C GLN A 376 9.36 -11.10 7.77
N LEU A 377 9.56 -12.41 7.86
CA LEU A 377 8.91 -13.40 6.99
C LEU A 377 7.45 -13.68 7.39
N VAL A 378 6.72 -12.61 7.61
CA VAL A 378 5.31 -12.57 7.94
C VAL A 378 4.63 -11.80 6.84
N VAL A 379 3.50 -12.28 6.35
CA VAL A 379 2.64 -11.59 5.39
C VAL A 379 1.19 -11.84 5.74
N GLY A 380 0.31 -10.99 5.25
CA GLY A 380 -1.10 -11.18 5.48
C GLY A 380 -1.95 -10.17 4.76
N ALA A 381 -3.17 -10.09 5.24
CA ALA A 381 -4.23 -9.24 4.74
C ALA A 381 -5.01 -8.72 5.94
N ILE A 382 -5.25 -7.42 5.96
CA ILE A 382 -6.02 -6.75 7.01
C ILE A 382 -7.39 -6.41 6.46
N ARG A 383 -8.43 -6.80 7.20
CA ARG A 383 -9.85 -6.67 6.83
C ARG A 383 -10.19 -7.10 5.39
N PRO A 384 -9.70 -8.26 4.90
CA PRO A 384 -9.96 -8.68 3.54
C PRO A 384 -11.45 -8.91 3.28
N ALA A 385 -11.88 -8.62 2.05
CA ALA A 385 -13.20 -8.99 1.55
C ALA A 385 -13.33 -10.52 1.39
N PRO A 386 -14.54 -11.08 1.39
CA PRO A 386 -14.75 -12.48 1.05
C PRO A 386 -14.23 -12.75 -0.37
N GLY A 387 -13.53 -13.86 -0.57
CA GLY A 387 -12.86 -14.13 -1.84
C GLY A 387 -11.77 -15.19 -1.74
N SER A 388 -11.11 -15.45 -2.86
CA SER A 388 -9.97 -16.36 -2.93
C SER A 388 -8.67 -15.59 -2.86
N TYR A 389 -7.75 -16.08 -2.02
CA TYR A 389 -6.42 -15.52 -1.83
C TYR A 389 -5.39 -16.64 -1.94
N ASP A 390 -4.20 -16.30 -2.43
CA ASP A 390 -3.09 -17.22 -2.56
C ASP A 390 -1.89 -16.69 -1.76
N VAL A 391 -1.40 -17.53 -0.86
CA VAL A 391 -0.13 -17.36 -0.17
C VAL A 391 0.92 -18.05 -1.03
N VAL A 392 1.87 -17.27 -1.54
CA VAL A 392 2.94 -17.76 -2.41
C VAL A 392 4.25 -17.75 -1.66
N PHE A 393 4.89 -18.90 -1.60
CA PHE A 393 6.21 -19.07 -0.99
C PHE A 393 7.26 -19.14 -2.09
N GLU A 394 8.03 -18.07 -2.21
CA GLU A 394 8.96 -17.81 -3.30
C GLU A 394 10.41 -18.06 -2.93
N THR A 395 11.23 -18.41 -3.91
CA THR A 395 12.69 -18.45 -3.74
C THR A 395 13.40 -17.63 -4.81
N ARG A 396 14.51 -17.00 -4.44
CA ARG A 396 15.26 -16.15 -5.38
C ARG A 396 16.04 -16.96 -6.41
N SER A 397 16.35 -18.21 -6.11
CA SER A 397 17.00 -19.14 -7.04
C SER A 397 16.68 -20.59 -6.69
N ALA A 398 16.80 -21.48 -7.68
CA ALA A 398 16.63 -22.92 -7.47
C ALA A 398 17.57 -23.52 -6.41
N ARG A 399 18.74 -22.90 -6.18
CA ARG A 399 19.70 -23.34 -5.14
C ARG A 399 19.20 -23.11 -3.72
N GLN A 400 18.30 -22.15 -3.54
CA GLN A 400 17.71 -21.80 -2.25
C GLN A 400 16.37 -22.50 -2.02
N ALA A 401 15.99 -23.44 -2.90
CA ALA A 401 14.76 -24.20 -2.79
C ALA A 401 14.90 -25.41 -1.86
N GLY A 402 13.87 -25.64 -1.06
CA GLY A 402 13.87 -26.73 -0.10
C GLY A 402 12.73 -26.65 0.92
N PRO A 403 12.79 -27.48 1.97
CA PRO A 403 11.74 -27.57 2.98
C PRO A 403 11.70 -26.33 3.88
N TYR A 404 10.50 -25.96 4.30
CA TYR A 404 10.22 -24.88 5.24
C TYR A 404 8.93 -25.18 6.02
N GLY A 405 8.81 -24.59 7.21
CA GLY A 405 7.61 -24.62 8.03
C GLY A 405 7.01 -23.22 8.16
N PHE A 406 5.69 -23.14 8.25
CA PHE A 406 4.99 -21.88 8.47
C PHE A 406 3.73 -22.08 9.32
N ARG A 407 3.31 -20.99 9.95
CA ARG A 407 2.05 -20.90 10.66
C ARG A 407 1.06 -20.10 9.83
N PHE A 408 -0.20 -20.53 9.80
CA PHE A 408 -1.32 -19.85 9.17
C PHE A 408 -2.37 -19.49 10.22
N TRP A 409 -2.91 -18.27 10.16
CA TRP A 409 -3.96 -17.79 11.06
C TRP A 409 -5.09 -17.08 10.30
N ILE A 410 -6.26 -17.02 10.94
CA ILE A 410 -7.43 -16.24 10.53
C ILE A 410 -8.04 -15.66 11.81
N ASP A 411 -8.47 -14.40 11.77
CA ASP A 411 -9.11 -13.70 12.89
C ASP A 411 -8.25 -13.65 14.17
N ASP A 412 -6.93 -13.52 14.02
CA ASP A 412 -6.09 -13.34 15.20
C ASP A 412 -6.18 -11.90 15.71
N THR A 413 -6.74 -11.75 16.91
CA THR A 413 -7.03 -10.47 17.56
C THR A 413 -6.73 -10.55 19.07
N THR A 414 -6.05 -11.62 19.49
CA THR A 414 -5.84 -11.94 20.91
C THR A 414 -4.37 -12.02 21.22
N PRO A 415 -3.85 -11.24 22.19
CA PRO A 415 -2.43 -11.19 22.42
C PRO A 415 -1.95 -12.49 23.08
N PRO A 416 -0.65 -12.81 22.97
CA PRO A 416 -0.10 -14.00 23.59
C PRO A 416 -0.46 -14.13 25.07
N ARG A 417 -0.65 -15.36 25.52
CA ARG A 417 -0.83 -15.68 26.94
C ARG A 417 0.53 -15.86 27.58
N VAL A 418 0.74 -15.19 28.70
CA VAL A 418 1.96 -15.30 29.51
C VAL A 418 1.60 -15.88 30.87
N ARG A 419 2.31 -16.93 31.29
CA ARG A 419 2.17 -17.56 32.60
C ARG A 419 3.51 -17.56 33.32
N LEU A 420 3.61 -16.80 34.39
CA LEU A 420 4.75 -16.83 35.31
C LEU A 420 4.69 -18.09 36.18
N HIS A 421 5.75 -18.89 36.22
CA HIS A 421 5.75 -20.17 36.97
C HIS A 421 5.88 -19.94 38.47
N SER A 422 6.76 -19.01 38.88
CA SER A 422 6.97 -18.64 40.27
C SER A 422 7.21 -17.14 40.41
N ARG A 423 6.79 -16.60 41.55
CA ARG A 423 7.15 -15.24 41.99
C ARG A 423 8.25 -15.22 43.03
N THR A 424 8.70 -16.39 43.47
CA THR A 424 9.75 -16.55 44.48
C THR A 424 10.82 -17.46 43.92
N LEU A 425 12.06 -16.98 43.96
CA LEU A 425 13.22 -17.63 43.36
C LEU A 425 14.34 -17.67 44.39
N VAL A 426 15.23 -18.64 44.27
CA VAL A 426 16.51 -18.63 44.99
C VAL A 426 17.50 -17.80 44.16
N ALA A 427 18.42 -17.10 44.80
CA ALA A 427 19.48 -16.36 44.11
C ALA A 427 20.24 -17.26 43.13
N GLY A 428 20.46 -16.76 41.91
CA GLY A 428 21.07 -17.52 40.81
C GLY A 428 20.14 -18.52 40.11
N ALA A 429 18.84 -18.57 40.45
CA ALA A 429 17.86 -19.33 39.68
C ALA A 429 17.21 -18.45 38.61
N PRO A 430 17.05 -18.93 37.36
CA PRO A 430 16.39 -18.16 36.32
C PRO A 430 14.90 -18.02 36.61
N LEU A 431 14.31 -16.93 36.15
CA LEU A 431 12.88 -16.75 36.17
C LEU A 431 12.23 -17.43 34.96
N ARG A 432 11.28 -18.32 35.22
CA ARG A 432 10.60 -19.10 34.18
C ARG A 432 9.19 -18.60 33.89
N LEU A 433 8.89 -18.44 32.61
CA LEU A 433 7.57 -18.13 32.07
C LEU A 433 7.20 -19.11 30.96
N THR A 434 5.91 -19.41 30.80
CA THR A 434 5.38 -19.99 29.55
C THR A 434 4.70 -18.88 28.75
N VAL A 435 5.04 -18.76 27.47
CA VAL A 435 4.33 -17.91 26.51
C VAL A 435 3.69 -18.79 25.45
N THR A 436 2.39 -18.62 25.24
CA THR A 436 1.65 -19.40 24.24
C THR A 436 0.77 -18.49 23.41
N ASP A 437 0.72 -18.74 22.10
CA ASP A 437 -0.25 -18.12 21.22
C ASP A 437 -0.92 -19.16 20.28
N ALA A 438 -2.25 -19.09 20.22
CA ALA A 438 -3.09 -19.94 19.39
C ALA A 438 -3.37 -19.31 18.01
N GLY A 439 -3.18 -18.00 17.87
CA GLY A 439 -3.32 -17.24 16.64
C GLY A 439 -2.09 -17.35 15.73
N ALA A 440 -1.45 -16.23 15.44
CA ALA A 440 -0.33 -16.09 14.51
C ALA A 440 0.98 -16.70 15.00
N GLY A 441 1.09 -17.03 16.29
CA GLY A 441 2.27 -17.53 16.96
C GLY A 441 3.12 -16.39 17.54
N VAL A 442 3.90 -16.71 18.58
CA VAL A 442 4.74 -15.73 19.28
C VAL A 442 5.86 -15.22 18.38
N ASP A 443 6.01 -13.90 18.30
CA ASP A 443 7.17 -13.28 17.67
C ASP A 443 8.33 -13.22 18.68
N ALA A 444 9.28 -14.13 18.55
CA ALA A 444 10.45 -14.18 19.44
C ALA A 444 11.24 -12.86 19.47
N ALA A 445 11.25 -12.08 18.39
CA ALA A 445 11.97 -10.81 18.33
C ALA A 445 11.29 -9.69 19.16
N SER A 446 10.04 -9.90 19.58
CA SER A 446 9.27 -8.95 20.39
C SER A 446 9.44 -9.14 21.90
N LEU A 447 10.08 -10.23 22.33
CA LEU A 447 10.27 -10.54 23.74
C LEU A 447 11.13 -9.47 24.41
N LEU A 448 10.60 -8.85 25.47
CA LEU A 448 11.30 -7.90 26.31
C LEU A 448 11.05 -8.20 27.79
N ALA A 449 12.11 -8.20 28.57
CA ALA A 449 12.08 -8.36 30.01
C ALA A 449 12.86 -7.20 30.64
N LEU A 450 12.15 -6.36 31.39
CA LEU A 450 12.77 -5.33 32.23
C LEU A 450 12.59 -5.73 33.69
N VAL A 451 13.68 -5.76 34.45
CA VAL A 451 13.66 -5.93 35.91
C VAL A 451 14.22 -4.67 36.55
N ASP A 452 13.42 -4.03 37.41
CA ASP A 452 13.71 -2.71 37.98
C ASP A 452 14.03 -1.63 36.95
N GLY A 453 13.45 -1.77 35.74
CA GLY A 453 13.64 -0.86 34.62
C GLY A 453 14.79 -1.22 33.69
N GLU A 454 15.65 -2.17 34.07
CA GLU A 454 16.83 -2.58 33.29
C GLU A 454 16.53 -3.82 32.44
N PRO A 455 17.02 -3.91 31.20
CA PRO A 455 16.77 -5.05 30.32
C PRO A 455 17.57 -6.29 30.73
N PHE A 456 16.93 -7.46 30.67
CA PHE A 456 17.55 -8.76 30.95
C PHE A 456 17.53 -9.67 29.72
N GLN A 457 18.52 -10.58 29.67
CA GLN A 457 18.61 -11.58 28.61
C GLN A 457 17.47 -12.60 28.73
N ILE A 458 16.99 -13.03 27.57
CA ILE A 458 15.87 -13.95 27.45
C ILE A 458 16.31 -15.13 26.59
N GLU A 459 16.15 -16.34 27.11
CA GLU A 459 16.16 -17.56 26.31
C GLU A 459 14.72 -18.00 26.05
N TYR A 460 14.41 -18.30 24.79
CA TYR A 460 13.07 -18.72 24.37
C TYR A 460 13.14 -19.99 23.53
N GLU A 461 12.36 -21.01 23.91
CA GLU A 461 12.18 -22.24 23.13
C GLU A 461 10.82 -22.19 22.41
N PRO A 462 10.80 -21.91 21.09
CA PRO A 462 9.56 -21.70 20.34
C PRO A 462 8.61 -22.89 20.29
N LYS A 463 9.13 -24.12 20.48
CA LYS A 463 8.29 -25.33 20.45
C LYS A 463 7.47 -25.53 21.71
N THR A 464 8.04 -25.21 22.87
CA THR A 464 7.38 -25.39 24.17
C THR A 464 6.74 -24.10 24.67
N GLY A 465 7.20 -22.95 24.17
CA GLY A 465 6.81 -21.65 24.69
C GLY A 465 7.55 -21.29 25.99
N GLU A 466 8.51 -22.09 26.43
CA GLU A 466 9.26 -21.83 27.66
C GLU A 466 10.21 -20.64 27.44
N VAL A 467 10.21 -19.76 28.43
CA VAL A 467 11.03 -18.55 28.51
C VAL A 467 11.81 -18.60 29.81
N GLU A 468 13.12 -18.43 29.72
CA GLU A 468 14.00 -18.24 30.86
C GLU A 468 14.59 -16.83 30.81
N ILE A 469 14.50 -16.11 31.93
CA ILE A 469 15.16 -14.83 32.13
C ILE A 469 16.27 -15.08 33.13
N ASP A 470 17.52 -14.89 32.69
CA ASP A 470 18.71 -15.00 33.52
C ASP A 470 18.69 -13.86 34.55
N LEU A 471 18.71 -14.19 35.84
CA LEU A 471 18.66 -13.21 36.94
C LEU A 471 19.93 -13.23 37.81
N ASP A 472 21.04 -13.76 37.31
CA ASP A 472 22.26 -13.98 38.09
C ASP A 472 22.85 -12.69 38.70
N SER A 473 22.58 -11.54 38.10
CA SER A 473 23.03 -10.23 38.59
C SER A 473 22.16 -9.63 39.71
N LEU A 474 21.02 -10.25 40.04
CA LEU A 474 20.09 -9.72 41.05
C LEU A 474 20.43 -10.20 42.46
N GLY A 475 20.54 -9.23 43.38
CA GLY A 475 20.66 -9.51 44.81
C GLY A 475 19.35 -9.99 45.43
N PRO A 476 19.38 -10.52 46.66
CA PRO A 476 18.16 -10.86 47.40
C PRO A 476 17.28 -9.63 47.64
N GLY A 477 15.98 -9.74 47.37
CA GLY A 477 15.08 -8.59 47.44
C GLY A 477 13.78 -8.79 46.68
N ARG A 478 12.98 -7.73 46.62
CA ARG A 478 11.78 -7.66 45.78
C ARG A 478 12.11 -6.80 44.58
N HIS A 479 11.91 -7.35 43.39
CA HIS A 479 12.21 -6.71 42.12
C HIS A 479 10.93 -6.60 41.30
N SER A 480 10.78 -5.48 40.62
CA SER A 480 9.68 -5.25 39.68
C SER A 480 10.00 -5.88 38.34
N LEU A 481 9.06 -6.61 37.76
CA LEU A 481 9.17 -7.21 36.43
C LEU A 481 8.15 -6.55 35.49
N LEU A 482 8.62 -6.09 34.34
CA LEU A 482 7.81 -5.86 33.16
C LEU A 482 8.26 -6.86 32.09
N PHE A 483 7.36 -7.74 31.69
CA PHE A 483 7.56 -8.64 30.56
C PHE A 483 6.59 -8.28 29.44
N GLN A 484 7.09 -8.09 28.22
CA GLN A 484 6.31 -7.79 27.03
C GLN A 484 6.55 -8.83 25.95
N VAL A 485 5.49 -9.19 25.22
CA VAL A 485 5.57 -10.08 24.06
C VAL A 485 4.40 -9.85 23.12
N SER A 486 4.68 -9.90 21.83
CA SER A 486 3.71 -9.81 20.73
C SER A 486 3.68 -11.12 19.94
N ASP A 487 2.63 -11.30 19.14
CA ASP A 487 2.60 -12.33 18.10
C ASP A 487 3.06 -11.79 16.75
N TYR A 488 3.17 -12.68 15.76
CA TYR A 488 3.54 -12.31 14.40
C TYR A 488 2.51 -11.40 13.71
N GLN A 489 1.24 -11.45 14.12
CA GLN A 489 0.21 -10.59 13.54
C GLN A 489 0.50 -9.11 13.82
N GLU A 490 1.10 -8.81 14.97
CA GLU A 490 1.51 -7.45 15.36
C GLU A 490 2.40 -6.76 14.31
N ALA A 491 3.21 -7.49 13.55
CA ALA A 491 4.03 -6.94 12.47
C ALA A 491 3.22 -6.35 11.30
N LYS A 492 1.91 -6.63 11.25
CA LYS A 492 0.95 -6.14 10.24
C LYS A 492 -0.05 -5.16 10.81
N ASN A 493 0.05 -4.84 12.10
CA ASN A 493 -0.78 -3.83 12.73
C ASN A 493 -0.33 -2.44 12.28
N MET A 494 -1.26 -1.75 11.62
CA MET A 494 -1.14 -0.34 11.22
C MET A 494 -2.12 0.49 12.03
N GLU A 495 -1.93 1.81 12.04
CA GLU A 495 -2.80 2.73 12.78
C GLU A 495 -4.29 2.53 12.44
N ASN A 496 -5.15 2.55 13.47
CA ASN A 496 -6.62 2.63 13.41
C ASN A 496 -7.47 1.35 13.20
N VAL A 497 -6.89 0.15 13.20
CA VAL A 497 -7.71 -1.07 13.13
C VAL A 497 -8.22 -1.45 14.53
N ALA A 498 -9.26 -0.76 15.00
CA ALA A 498 -9.75 -0.88 16.39
C ALA A 498 -10.08 -2.31 16.85
N ALA A 499 -10.31 -3.25 15.92
CA ALA A 499 -10.56 -4.66 16.22
C ALA A 499 -9.28 -5.52 16.34
N ILE A 500 -8.10 -4.96 16.07
CA ILE A 500 -6.82 -5.69 15.94
C ILE A 500 -5.69 -5.03 16.78
N LEU A 501 -5.95 -3.89 17.44
CA LEU A 501 -4.92 -3.11 18.14
C LEU A 501 -5.01 -3.16 19.68
N PRO A 502 -3.87 -3.16 20.41
CA PRO A 502 -2.59 -3.81 20.09
C PRO A 502 -2.60 -5.29 20.50
N ASN A 503 -1.91 -6.14 19.72
CA ASN A 503 -1.79 -7.58 19.99
C ASN A 503 -0.51 -7.91 20.79
N THR A 504 -0.19 -7.04 21.74
CA THR A 504 0.95 -7.14 22.64
C THR A 504 0.47 -7.41 24.07
N ARG A 505 1.05 -8.42 24.71
CA ARG A 505 0.83 -8.72 26.13
C ARG A 505 1.88 -8.04 26.97
N GLU A 506 1.44 -7.23 27.94
CA GLU A 506 2.27 -6.83 29.08
C GLU A 506 1.92 -7.65 30.32
N LEU A 507 2.92 -8.21 30.99
CA LEU A 507 2.84 -8.77 32.33
C LEU A 507 3.66 -7.89 33.28
N ARG A 508 3.00 -7.30 34.26
CA ARG A 508 3.65 -6.61 35.39
C ARG A 508 3.57 -7.49 36.63
N ALA A 509 4.71 -7.78 37.24
CA ALA A 509 4.78 -8.61 38.44
C ALA A 509 5.83 -8.08 39.41
N VAL A 510 5.80 -8.60 40.64
CA VAL A 510 6.90 -8.46 41.60
C VAL A 510 7.44 -9.86 41.85
N VAL A 511 8.76 -10.01 41.70
CA VAL A 511 9.48 -11.25 41.97
C VAL A 511 10.35 -11.07 43.21
N ALA A 512 10.41 -12.08 44.05
CA ALA A 512 11.20 -12.09 45.27
C ALA A 512 12.38 -13.07 45.10
N VAL A 513 13.59 -12.54 45.21
CA VAL A 513 14.84 -13.32 45.20
C VAL A 513 15.23 -13.58 46.66
N GLN A 514 15.24 -14.84 47.04
CA GLN A 514 15.64 -15.33 48.35
C GLN A 514 17.11 -15.73 48.33
N ARG A 515 17.74 -15.73 49.51
CA ARG A 515 19.12 -16.19 49.67
C ARG A 515 19.27 -17.67 49.39
#